data_AF-A0A1Y3WE63-F1
#
_entry.id   AF-A0A1Y3WE63-F1
#
_cell.length_a   1.000
_cell.length_b   1.000
_cell.length_c   1.000
_cell.angle_alpha   90.00
_cell.angle_beta   90.00
_cell.angle_gamma   90.00
#
_symmetry.space_group_name_H-M   'P 1'
#
loop_
_entity.id
_entity.type
_entity.pdbx_description
1 polymer ?
#
loop_
_entity_poly.entity_id
_entity_poly.type
_entity_poly.pdbx_seq_one_letter_code
_entity_poly.pdbx_strand_id
1 'polypeptide(L)'
;MIKIYQTRLGNLSTSVVVNGVPHRVQFYARDGVNGLFSTDDEPLQQALEKSRGYGKRFTLFEVARPEPRQETYQLVPGIRSWQAARDYLRKEPYSLSDEEVSTPALIEQAAERFHLVFTQLKKGKKR
;
A
#
# COMPACT_ATOMS: atom_id res chain seq x y z
N MET A 1 -3.47 -4.57 -10.47
CA MET A 1 -2.18 -4.01 -10.96
C MET A 1 -2.42 -2.56 -11.32
N ILE A 2 -1.53 -1.62 -10.97
CA ILE A 2 -1.76 -0.20 -11.27
C ILE A 2 -1.38 0.05 -12.73
N LYS A 3 -2.30 0.59 -13.53
CA LYS A 3 -2.01 1.10 -14.87
C LYS A 3 -1.90 2.61 -14.83
N ILE A 4 -0.91 3.14 -15.54
CA ILE A 4 -0.68 4.57 -15.71
C ILE A 4 -0.96 4.89 -17.18
N TYR A 5 -1.90 5.78 -17.43
CA TYR A 5 -2.26 6.29 -18.73
C TYR A 5 -1.70 7.70 -18.91
N GLN A 6 -1.26 8.03 -20.12
CA GLN A 6 -0.70 9.34 -20.47
C GLN A 6 -1.46 9.99 -21.62
N THR A 7 -1.61 11.31 -21.54
CA THR A 7 -2.01 12.20 -22.64
C THR A 7 -0.89 13.21 -22.92
N ARG A 8 -0.76 13.64 -24.19
CA ARG A 8 0.13 14.76 -24.58
C ARG A 8 -0.61 16.08 -24.77
N LEU A 9 -1.89 16.12 -24.38
CA LEU A 9 -2.76 17.30 -24.53
C LEU A 9 -2.74 18.20 -23.28
N GLY A 10 -1.79 18.00 -22.36
CA GLY A 10 -1.80 18.63 -21.05
C GLY A 10 -2.89 18.05 -20.15
N ASN A 11 -3.63 18.92 -19.45
CA ASN A 11 -4.76 18.49 -18.64
C ASN A 11 -5.90 17.98 -19.54
N LEU A 12 -6.37 16.76 -19.28
CA LEU A 12 -7.45 16.16 -20.05
C LEU A 12 -8.53 15.65 -19.11
N SER A 13 -9.78 16.05 -19.34
CA SER A 13 -10.93 15.41 -18.71
C SER A 13 -11.69 14.59 -19.75
N THR A 14 -12.01 13.34 -19.43
CA THR A 14 -12.77 12.45 -20.29
C THR A 14 -13.76 11.63 -19.47
N SER A 15 -14.84 11.18 -20.11
CA SER A 15 -15.83 10.30 -19.48
C SER A 15 -15.76 8.93 -20.14
N VAL A 16 -15.68 7.89 -19.33
CA VAL A 16 -15.73 6.49 -19.75
C VAL A 16 -16.90 5.80 -19.09
N VAL A 17 -17.52 4.85 -19.77
CA VAL A 17 -18.66 4.11 -19.22
C VAL A 17 -18.14 2.81 -18.63
N VAL A 18 -18.30 2.64 -17.32
CA VAL A 18 -17.97 1.42 -16.57
C VAL A 18 -19.27 0.75 -16.17
N ASN A 19 -19.53 -0.46 -16.66
CA ASN A 19 -20.76 -1.21 -16.34
C ASN A 19 -22.06 -0.41 -16.51
N GLY A 20 -22.13 0.45 -17.54
CA GLY A 20 -23.30 1.30 -17.81
C GLY A 20 -23.33 2.63 -17.05
N VAL A 21 -22.39 2.86 -16.12
CA VAL A 21 -22.30 4.11 -15.35
C VAL A 21 -21.18 4.99 -15.91
N PRO A 22 -21.45 6.28 -16.22
CA PRO A 22 -20.40 7.20 -16.66
C PRO A 22 -19.47 7.56 -15.50
N HIS A 23 -18.17 7.45 -15.73
CA HIS A 23 -17.10 7.81 -14.79
C HIS A 23 -16.20 8.87 -15.42
N ARG A 24 -15.97 9.94 -14.68
CA ARG A 24 -15.11 11.05 -15.12
C ARG A 24 -13.68 10.76 -14.72
N VAL A 25 -12.80 10.72 -15.70
CA VAL A 25 -11.36 10.54 -15.55
C VAL A 25 -10.66 11.87 -15.86
N GLN A 26 -9.68 12.22 -15.03
CA GLN A 26 -8.90 13.43 -15.17
C GLN A 26 -7.42 13.08 -15.22
N PHE A 27 -6.77 13.50 -16.30
CA PHE A 27 -5.33 13.47 -16.46
C PHE A 27 -4.76 14.80 -16.04
N TYR A 28 -3.76 14.77 -15.17
CA TYR A 28 -3.12 15.97 -14.64
C TYR A 28 -1.70 16.12 -15.20
N ALA A 29 -1.41 17.27 -15.81
CA ALA A 29 -0.12 17.61 -16.39
C ALA A 29 0.59 18.66 -15.55
N ARG A 30 1.64 18.26 -14.83
CA ARG A 30 2.45 19.18 -14.02
C ARG A 30 3.30 20.13 -14.88
N ASP A 31 3.77 19.63 -16.02
CA ASP A 31 4.57 20.35 -17.00
C ASP A 31 3.71 21.06 -18.07
N GLY A 32 2.38 20.99 -17.95
CA GLY A 32 1.43 21.53 -18.92
C GLY A 32 1.27 20.70 -20.20
N VAL A 33 2.02 19.60 -20.37
CA VAL A 33 2.05 18.83 -21.62
C VAL A 33 1.71 17.36 -21.40
N ASN A 34 2.33 16.71 -20.41
CA ASN A 34 2.21 15.29 -20.15
C ASN A 34 1.23 15.06 -19.00
N GLY A 35 -0.04 14.85 -19.35
CA GLY A 35 -1.07 14.52 -18.38
C GLY A 35 -1.03 13.05 -18.00
N LEU A 36 -1.05 12.74 -16.71
CA LEU A 36 -1.05 11.37 -16.20
C LEU A 36 -2.33 11.06 -15.43
N PHE A 37 -2.79 9.83 -15.54
CA PHE A 37 -3.85 9.24 -14.73
C PHE A 37 -3.46 7.81 -14.37
N SER A 38 -3.52 7.45 -13.09
CA SER A 38 -3.24 6.10 -12.62
C SER A 38 -4.46 5.51 -11.91
N THR A 39 -4.64 4.19 -12.05
CA THR A 39 -5.71 3.47 -11.36
C THR A 39 -5.36 1.99 -11.26
N ASP A 40 -5.79 1.35 -10.17
CA ASP A 40 -5.80 -0.11 -9.97
C ASP A 40 -7.18 -0.74 -10.20
N ASP A 41 -8.22 0.04 -10.48
CA ASP A 41 -9.59 -0.41 -10.76
C ASP A 41 -9.65 -1.11 -12.13
N GLU A 42 -9.74 -2.44 -12.13
CA GLU A 42 -9.75 -3.26 -13.34
C GLU A 42 -10.94 -2.95 -14.28
N PRO A 43 -12.20 -2.86 -13.82
CA PRO A 43 -13.31 -2.37 -14.64
C PRO A 43 -13.04 -1.03 -15.32
N LEU A 44 -12.48 -0.06 -14.58
CA LEU A 44 -12.16 1.26 -15.14
C LEU A 44 -11.04 1.19 -16.18
N GLN A 45 -10.00 0.39 -15.94
CA GLN A 45 -8.91 0.14 -16.90
C GLN A 45 -9.45 -0.44 -18.22
N GLN A 46 -10.32 -1.45 -18.13
CA GLN A 46 -10.94 -2.04 -19.33
C GLN A 46 -11.82 -1.04 -20.08
N ALA A 47 -12.58 -0.22 -19.36
CA ALA A 47 -13.42 0.82 -19.96
C ALA A 47 -12.57 1.91 -20.64
N LEU A 48 -11.45 2.31 -20.04
CA LEU A 48 -10.50 3.25 -20.63
C LEU A 48 -9.96 2.70 -21.94
N GLU A 49 -9.48 1.46 -21.96
CA GLU A 49 -8.88 0.81 -23.13
C GLU A 49 -9.87 0.53 -24.26
N LYS A 50 -11.16 0.35 -23.94
CA LYS A 50 -12.25 0.21 -24.94
C LYS A 50 -12.85 1.56 -25.37
N SER A 51 -12.47 2.66 -24.73
CA SER A 51 -13.05 3.97 -25.01
C SER A 51 -12.57 4.52 -26.36
N ARG A 52 -13.39 5.37 -26.99
CA ARG A 52 -13.02 6.07 -28.25
C ARG A 52 -11.77 6.95 -28.13
N GLY A 53 -11.43 7.38 -26.92
CA GLY A 53 -10.28 8.26 -26.67
C GLY A 53 -8.96 7.51 -26.59
N TYR A 54 -8.99 6.21 -26.33
CA TYR A 54 -7.79 5.39 -26.22
C TYR A 54 -7.07 5.27 -27.57
N GLY A 55 -5.74 5.37 -27.56
CA GLY A 55 -4.92 5.39 -28.78
C GLY A 55 -4.90 6.73 -29.53
N LYS A 56 -5.78 7.67 -29.17
CA LYS A 56 -5.91 8.99 -29.84
C LYS A 56 -5.59 10.15 -28.91
N ARG A 57 -6.29 10.20 -27.78
CA ARG A 57 -6.18 11.28 -26.79
C ARG A 57 -5.27 10.88 -25.63
N PHE A 58 -5.28 9.61 -25.28
CA PHE A 58 -4.43 9.05 -24.24
C PHE A 58 -4.09 7.59 -24.58
N THR A 59 -2.98 7.10 -24.03
CA THR A 59 -2.47 5.73 -24.21
C THR A 59 -2.01 5.15 -22.88
N LEU A 60 -1.91 3.83 -22.80
CA LEU A 60 -1.20 3.19 -21.70
C LEU A 60 0.27 3.61 -21.77
N PHE A 61 0.80 4.12 -20.66
CA PHE A 61 2.18 4.57 -20.52
C PHE A 61 3.00 3.51 -19.80
N GLU A 62 2.54 3.08 -18.63
CA GLU A 62 3.25 2.12 -17.80
C GLU A 62 2.25 1.24 -17.05
N VAL A 63 2.68 0.01 -16.77
CA VAL A 63 1.96 -0.87 -15.87
C VAL A 63 2.81 -1.07 -14.63
N ALA A 64 2.51 -0.31 -13.58
CA ALA A 64 3.15 -0.43 -12.30
C ALA A 64 2.68 -1.74 -11.63
N ARG A 65 3.63 -2.66 -11.45
CA ARG A 65 3.42 -3.73 -10.46
C ARG A 65 3.39 -3.05 -9.09
N PRO A 66 2.38 -3.31 -8.25
CA PRO A 66 2.62 -3.10 -6.83
C PRO A 66 3.82 -3.99 -6.49
N GLU A 67 4.97 -3.39 -6.28
CA GLU A 67 6.06 -4.07 -5.57
C GLU A 67 5.39 -4.70 -4.35
N PRO A 68 5.48 -6.03 -4.13
CA PRO A 68 5.10 -6.55 -2.85
C PRO A 68 5.93 -5.75 -1.86
N ARG A 69 5.30 -4.96 -0.99
CA ARG A 69 5.98 -4.50 0.20
C ARG A 69 6.44 -5.79 0.86
N GLN A 70 7.72 -6.13 0.70
CA GLN A 70 8.32 -7.19 1.47
C GLN A 70 8.21 -6.66 2.90
N GLU A 71 7.15 -7.10 3.60
CA GLU A 71 7.10 -7.04 5.04
C GLU A 71 8.25 -7.92 5.51
N THR A 72 9.45 -7.37 5.51
CA THR A 72 10.65 -8.08 5.93
C THR A 72 10.57 -8.15 7.43
N TYR A 73 9.87 -9.17 7.92
CA TYR A 73 9.77 -9.40 9.35
C TYR A 73 11.16 -9.71 9.88
N GLN A 74 11.65 -8.88 10.79
CA GLN A 74 12.89 -9.14 11.50
C GLN A 74 12.62 -10.16 12.59
N LEU A 75 13.23 -11.34 12.45
CA LEU A 75 13.22 -12.35 13.49
C LEU A 75 14.10 -11.89 14.65
N VAL A 76 13.53 -11.78 15.85
CA VAL A 76 14.27 -11.41 17.05
C VAL A 76 14.53 -12.68 17.88
N PRO A 77 15.73 -13.29 17.78
CA PRO A 77 16.06 -14.46 18.57
C PRO A 77 16.31 -14.10 20.04
N GLY A 78 16.12 -15.08 20.94
CA GLY A 78 16.48 -14.95 22.36
C GLY A 78 15.40 -14.36 23.27
N ILE A 79 14.30 -13.85 22.72
CA ILE A 79 13.16 -13.37 23.52
C ILE A 79 12.22 -14.54 23.83
N ARG A 80 12.22 -14.98 25.10
CA ARG A 80 11.45 -16.15 25.58
C ARG A 80 10.32 -15.82 26.55
N SER A 81 10.20 -14.56 26.98
CA SER A 81 9.19 -14.08 27.92
C SER A 81 8.61 -12.73 27.49
N TRP A 82 7.39 -12.44 27.91
CA TRP A 82 6.71 -11.17 27.62
C TRP A 82 7.44 -9.97 28.22
N GLN A 83 8.08 -10.15 29.38
CA GLN A 83 8.89 -9.11 30.00
C GLN A 83 10.13 -8.78 29.16
N ALA A 84 10.81 -9.80 28.62
CA ALA A 84 11.94 -9.58 27.72
C ALA A 84 11.51 -8.92 26.40
N ALA A 85 10.33 -9.26 25.87
CA ALA A 85 9.76 -8.63 24.67
C ALA A 85 9.43 -7.14 24.92
N ARG A 86 8.84 -6.83 26.08
CA ARG A 86 8.61 -5.46 26.54
C ARG A 86 9.92 -4.69 26.62
N ASP A 87 10.92 -5.21 27.34
CA ASP A 87 12.21 -4.55 27.51
C ASP A 87 12.95 -4.35 26.17
N TYR A 88 12.76 -5.26 25.21
CA TYR A 88 13.31 -5.14 23.86
C TYR A 88 12.68 -3.96 23.09
N LEU A 89 11.35 -3.85 23.12
CA LEU A 89 10.62 -2.77 22.44
C LEU A 89 10.80 -1.39 23.10
N ARG A 90 11.26 -1.35 24.36
CA ARG A 90 11.58 -0.10 25.06
C ARG A 90 12.96 0.46 24.72
N LYS A 91 13.85 -0.35 24.13
CA LYS A 91 15.18 0.09 23.71
C LYS A 91 15.13 0.76 22.34
N GLU A 92 16.13 1.58 22.04
CA GLU A 92 16.32 2.09 20.69
C GLU A 92 16.49 0.92 19.70
N PRO A 93 15.89 1.00 18.49
CA PRO A 93 15.27 2.18 17.88
C PRO A 93 13.76 2.35 18.16
N TYR A 94 13.14 1.46 18.94
CA TYR A 94 11.67 1.41 19.08
C TYR A 94 11.14 2.32 20.19
N SER A 95 11.89 2.43 21.30
CA SER A 95 11.69 3.40 22.41
C SER A 95 10.23 3.53 22.89
N LEU A 96 9.51 2.41 22.97
CA LEU A 96 8.10 2.40 23.38
C LEU A 96 7.91 2.77 24.85
N SER A 97 6.78 3.40 25.13
CA SER A 97 6.35 3.72 26.49
C SER A 97 5.84 2.48 27.25
N ASP A 98 5.84 2.52 28.58
CA ASP A 98 5.34 1.40 29.39
C ASP A 98 3.85 1.10 29.17
N GLU A 99 3.08 2.09 28.73
CA GLU A 99 1.66 1.95 28.38
C GLU A 99 1.48 1.15 27.08
N GLU A 100 2.28 1.45 26.05
CA GLU A 100 2.25 0.80 24.73
C GLU A 100 2.69 -0.67 24.74
N VAL A 101 3.34 -1.12 25.81
CA VAL A 101 3.77 -2.53 25.99
C VAL A 101 3.34 -3.10 27.33
N SER A 102 2.25 -2.56 27.89
CA SER A 102 1.74 -2.94 29.21
C SER A 102 1.11 -4.34 29.24
N THR A 103 0.62 -4.86 28.11
CA THR A 103 -0.03 -6.18 28.01
C THR A 103 0.55 -7.02 26.87
N PRO A 104 0.44 -8.36 26.94
CA PRO A 104 0.86 -9.23 25.84
C PRO A 104 0.29 -8.85 24.47
N ALA A 105 -1.00 -8.46 24.41
CA ALA A 105 -1.64 -8.05 23.17
C ALA A 105 -1.02 -6.77 22.58
N LEU A 106 -0.72 -5.78 23.44
CA LEU A 106 -0.07 -4.54 23.03
C LEU A 106 1.38 -4.79 22.57
N ILE A 107 2.10 -5.71 23.21
CA ILE A 107 3.43 -6.15 22.78
C ILE A 107 3.39 -6.80 21.40
N GLU A 108 2.37 -7.62 21.11
CA GLU A 108 2.19 -8.21 19.78
C GLU A 108 1.86 -7.16 18.72
N GLN A 109 0.93 -6.25 19.01
CA GLN A 109 0.56 -5.16 18.11
C GLN A 109 1.75 -4.23 17.82
N ALA A 110 2.56 -3.95 18.84
CA ALA A 110 3.80 -3.19 18.69
C ALA A 110 4.82 -3.95 17.83
N ALA A 111 5.00 -5.25 18.05
CA ALA A 111 5.89 -6.07 17.23
C ALA A 111 5.43 -6.08 15.76
N GLU A 112 4.14 -6.23 15.50
CA GLU A 112 3.55 -6.14 14.17
C GLU A 112 3.77 -4.76 13.52
N ARG A 113 3.57 -3.67 14.29
CA ARG A 113 3.85 -2.29 13.85
C ARG A 113 5.29 -2.11 13.36
N PHE A 114 6.24 -2.79 14.01
CA PHE A 114 7.65 -2.74 13.65
C PHE A 114 8.13 -3.92 12.80
N HIS A 115 7.21 -4.75 12.31
CA HIS A 115 7.52 -5.95 11.54
C HIS A 115 8.54 -6.86 12.27
N LEU A 116 8.32 -7.11 13.55
CA LEU A 116 9.15 -7.97 14.40
C LEU A 116 8.45 -9.29 14.70
N VAL A 117 9.22 -10.38 14.75
CA VAL A 117 8.72 -11.70 15.15
C VAL A 117 9.58 -12.25 16.29
N PHE A 118 8.98 -12.38 17.48
CA PHE A 118 9.58 -13.06 18.62
C PHE A 118 9.42 -14.58 18.50
N THR A 119 10.34 -15.22 17.79
CA THR A 119 10.26 -16.65 17.39
C THR A 119 10.22 -17.63 18.56
N GLN A 120 10.74 -17.25 19.73
CA GLN A 120 10.86 -18.12 20.92
C GLN A 120 9.89 -17.74 22.04
N LEU A 121 9.00 -16.77 21.80
CA LEU A 121 8.03 -16.32 22.79
C LEU A 121 6.89 -17.33 22.90
N LYS A 122 6.73 -17.95 24.07
CA LYS A 122 5.61 -18.87 24.32
C LYS A 122 4.32 -18.06 24.45
N LYS A 123 3.57 -17.95 23.34
CA LYS A 123 2.20 -17.45 23.36
C LYS A 123 1.37 -18.41 24.21
N GLY A 124 0.91 -17.96 25.37
CA GLY A 124 0.06 -18.77 26.22
C GLY A 124 -1.15 -19.23 25.41
N LYS A 125 -1.40 -20.54 25.33
CA LYS A 125 -2.65 -21.06 24.77
C LYS A 125 -3.79 -20.37 25.52
N LYS A 126 -4.63 -19.62 24.80
CA LYS A 126 -5.97 -19.27 25.29
C LYS A 126 -6.62 -20.59 25.74
N ARG A 127 -6.85 -20.71 27.05
CA ARG A 127 -7.73 -21.71 27.64
C ARG A 127 -9.11 -21.09 27.76
#